data_AF-A0A453L481-F1
#
_entry.id   AF-A0A453L481-F1
#
_cell.length_a   1.000
_cell.length_b   1.000
_cell.length_c   1.000
_cell.angle_alpha   90.00
_cell.angle_beta   90.00
_cell.angle_gamma   90.00
#
_symmetry.space_group_name_H-M   'P 1'
#
loop_
_entity.id
_entity.type
_entity.pdbx_description
1 polymer ?
#
loop_
_entity_poly.entity_id
_entity_poly.type
_entity_poly.pdbx_seq_one_letter_code
_entity_poly.pdbx_strand_id
1 'polypeptide(L)'
;MKFVLAPYNGSLPQLAYNPYSWSKTTSIILLDSPVGTGFSYARDVEGYHDIGDFSFSMHVLIFLNKWFTDHPHYQSNPFFVGGSSYAGKMSPIIAQHISQEIELGKQPKINLKASKFTRLQATNWFHLINYNK
;
A
#
# COMPACT_ATOMS: atom_id res chain seq x y z
N MET A 1 -7.23 -7.78 12.18
CA MET A 1 -8.65 -7.78 12.61
C MET A 1 -9.49 -8.57 11.61
N LYS A 2 -10.74 -8.91 11.93
CA LYS A 2 -11.72 -9.50 11.01
C LYS A 2 -13.10 -8.87 11.25
N PHE A 3 -13.90 -8.70 10.19
CA PHE A 3 -15.29 -8.28 10.35
C PHE A 3 -16.11 -9.42 10.94
N VAL A 4 -17.01 -9.08 11.87
CA VAL A 4 -18.04 -10.00 12.32
C VAL A 4 -19.15 -9.99 11.27
N LEU A 5 -19.44 -11.16 10.69
CA LEU A 5 -20.51 -11.30 9.70
C LEU A 5 -21.85 -11.29 10.43
N ALA A 6 -22.61 -10.20 10.26
CA ALA A 6 -23.96 -10.04 10.78
C ALA A 6 -24.81 -9.23 9.78
N PRO A 7 -26.13 -9.43 9.73
CA PRO A 7 -27.02 -8.57 8.95
C PRO A 7 -26.88 -7.10 9.36
N TYR A 8 -26.88 -6.19 8.39
CA TYR A 8 -26.80 -4.76 8.67
C TYR A 8 -28.06 -4.30 9.41
N ASN A 9 -27.85 -3.77 10.61
CA ASN A 9 -28.92 -3.33 11.52
C ASN A 9 -28.89 -1.81 11.77
N GLY A 10 -28.17 -1.05 10.94
CA GLY A 10 -28.00 0.41 11.13
C GLY A 10 -26.90 0.81 12.13
N SER A 11 -26.28 -0.16 12.82
CA SER A 11 -25.14 0.11 13.70
C SER A 11 -23.79 -0.02 12.98
N LEU A 12 -22.72 0.43 13.65
CA LEU A 12 -21.37 0.29 13.12
C LEU A 12 -20.96 -1.18 13.01
N PRO A 13 -20.17 -1.55 11.98
CA PRO A 13 -19.64 -2.90 11.84
C PRO A 13 -18.82 -3.30 13.08
N GLN A 14 -19.06 -4.50 13.58
CA GLN A 14 -18.27 -5.04 14.68
C GLN A 14 -16.97 -5.66 14.17
N LEU A 15 -15.87 -5.36 14.86
CA LEU A 15 -14.56 -5.92 14.58
C LEU A 15 -14.17 -6.95 15.65
N ALA A 16 -13.63 -8.07 15.19
CA ALA A 16 -13.04 -9.08 16.06
C ALA A 16 -11.52 -9.17 15.83
N TYR A 17 -10.81 -9.57 16.88
CA TYR A 17 -9.38 -9.85 16.77
C TYR A 17 -9.11 -11.00 15.81
N ASN A 18 -8.05 -10.87 15.00
CA ASN A 18 -7.57 -11.94 14.13
C ASN A 18 -6.22 -12.44 14.66
N PRO A 19 -6.15 -13.66 15.24
CA PRO A 19 -4.91 -14.20 15.77
C PRO A 19 -3.89 -14.58 14.68
N TYR A 20 -4.26 -14.57 13.40
CA TYR A 20 -3.35 -14.84 12.28
C TYR A 20 -2.98 -13.57 11.49
N SER A 21 -3.18 -12.39 12.09
CA SER A 21 -2.88 -11.10 11.45
C SER A 21 -1.37 -10.93 11.22
N TRP A 22 -0.99 -10.52 10.01
CA TRP A 22 0.39 -10.14 9.69
C TRP A 22 0.89 -8.96 10.54
N SER A 23 -0.01 -8.10 11.00
CA SER A 23 0.32 -6.97 11.89
C SER A 23 0.99 -7.38 13.21
N LYS A 24 1.04 -8.67 13.54
CA LYS A 24 1.77 -9.21 14.70
C LYS A 24 3.29 -9.10 14.56
N THR A 25 3.81 -9.13 13.34
CA THR A 25 5.25 -9.20 13.07
C THR A 25 5.71 -8.18 12.02
N THR A 26 4.79 -7.35 11.53
CA THR A 26 5.08 -6.33 10.51
C THR A 26 4.21 -5.10 10.75
N SER A 27 4.76 -3.94 10.43
CA SER A 27 3.98 -2.73 10.19
C SER A 27 3.34 -2.83 8.80
N ILE A 28 2.10 -2.40 8.64
CA ILE A 28 1.36 -2.51 7.38
C ILE A 28 0.81 -1.15 7.01
N ILE A 29 1.08 -0.69 5.78
CA ILE A 29 0.43 0.49 5.21
C ILE A 29 -0.63 -0.02 4.22
N LEU A 30 -1.89 0.31 4.51
CA LEU A 30 -3.02 0.10 3.60
C LEU A 30 -3.24 1.42 2.86
N LEU A 31 -3.09 1.40 1.54
CA LEU A 31 -3.18 2.59 0.71
C LEU A 31 -4.39 2.47 -0.23
N ASP A 32 -5.33 3.38 -0.10
CA ASP A 32 -6.41 3.54 -1.05
C ASP A 32 -5.89 4.33 -2.27
N SER A 33 -5.80 3.67 -3.42
CA SER A 33 -5.31 4.26 -4.67
C SER A 33 -5.99 3.55 -5.85
N PRO A 34 -6.23 4.22 -7.00
CA PRO A 34 -5.98 5.64 -7.29
C PRO A 34 -6.99 6.55 -6.57
N VAL A 35 -6.86 7.85 -6.80
CA VAL A 35 -7.87 8.85 -6.45
C VAL A 35 -9.28 8.40 -6.87
N GLY A 36 -10.25 8.57 -5.99
CA GLY A 36 -11.62 8.03 -6.12
C GLY A 36 -11.82 6.66 -5.50
N THR A 37 -10.76 5.98 -5.04
CA THR A 37 -10.87 4.69 -4.33
C THR A 37 -10.98 4.91 -2.83
N GLY A 38 -11.97 4.28 -2.19
CA GLY A 38 -12.11 4.28 -0.72
C GLY A 38 -12.18 5.69 -0.15
N PHE A 39 -11.21 6.06 0.67
CA PHE A 39 -11.11 7.39 1.28
C PHE A 39 -10.24 8.39 0.49
N SER A 40 -9.63 7.99 -0.62
CA SER A 40 -8.79 8.86 -1.44
C SER A 40 -9.63 9.68 -2.41
N TYR A 41 -9.51 11.01 -2.37
CA TYR A 41 -10.27 11.94 -3.22
C TYR A 41 -9.44 13.15 -3.66
N ALA A 42 -9.80 13.75 -4.79
CA ALA A 42 -9.28 15.05 -5.24
C ALA A 42 -10.33 16.13 -5.00
N ARG A 43 -9.86 17.35 -4.74
CA ARG A 43 -10.74 18.52 -4.58
C ARG A 43 -11.13 19.15 -5.92
N ASP A 44 -10.29 18.94 -6.93
CA ASP A 44 -10.51 19.39 -8.30
C ASP A 44 -10.90 18.20 -9.17
N VAL A 45 -11.82 18.42 -10.10
CA VAL A 45 -12.27 17.44 -11.08
C VAL A 45 -11.11 16.98 -11.95
N GLU A 46 -10.17 17.87 -12.29
CA GLU A 46 -8.98 17.54 -13.07
C GLU A 46 -8.12 16.44 -12.40
N GLY A 47 -8.18 16.33 -11.07
CA GLY A 47 -7.50 15.28 -10.33
C GLY A 47 -8.01 13.87 -10.65
N TYR A 48 -9.18 13.73 -11.27
CA TYR A 48 -9.76 12.45 -11.68
C TYR A 48 -9.48 12.10 -13.15
N HIS A 49 -8.86 12.99 -13.93
CA HIS A 49 -8.66 12.78 -15.37
C HIS A 49 -7.49 11.82 -15.66
N ASP A 50 -6.50 11.78 -14.77
CA ASP A 50 -5.27 11.00 -14.95
C ASP A 50 -5.15 9.83 -13.96
N ILE A 51 -5.96 8.79 -14.17
CA ILE A 51 -6.07 7.60 -13.31
C ILE A 51 -5.59 6.30 -13.98
N GLY A 52 -4.77 6.40 -15.03
CA GLY A 52 -4.18 5.24 -15.71
C GLY A 52 -3.10 4.53 -14.89
N ASP A 53 -2.62 3.38 -15.37
CA ASP A 53 -1.59 2.57 -14.71
C ASP A 53 -0.32 3.35 -14.35
N PHE A 54 0.16 4.18 -15.26
CA PHE A 54 1.37 4.99 -15.06
C PHE A 54 1.15 6.03 -13.96
N SER A 55 0.05 6.76 -14.03
CA SER A 55 -0.29 7.83 -13.10
C SER A 55 -0.57 7.26 -11.72
N PHE A 56 -1.24 6.11 -11.66
CA PHE A 56 -1.37 5.30 -10.45
C PHE A 56 -0.01 4.99 -9.83
N SER A 57 0.95 4.42 -10.58
CA SER A 57 2.23 3.99 -10.01
C SER A 57 3.06 5.18 -9.52
N MET A 58 3.01 6.30 -10.26
CA MET A 58 3.66 7.55 -9.89
C MET A 58 3.02 8.19 -8.64
N HIS A 59 1.69 8.18 -8.51
CA HIS A 59 1.02 8.68 -7.31
C HIS A 59 1.39 7.86 -6.06
N VAL A 60 1.48 6.53 -6.19
CA VAL A 60 1.95 5.67 -5.09
C VAL A 60 3.40 5.99 -4.73
N LEU A 61 4.29 6.18 -5.71
CA LEU A 61 5.68 6.56 -5.45
C LEU A 61 5.79 7.91 -4.72
N ILE A 62 5.03 8.91 -5.17
CA ILE A 62 4.95 10.23 -4.51
C ILE A 62 4.46 10.09 -3.06
N PHE A 63 3.42 9.29 -2.84
CA PHE A 63 2.92 9.00 -1.50
C PHE A 63 4.02 8.37 -0.63
N LEU A 64 4.73 7.35 -1.12
CA LEU A 64 5.79 6.67 -0.38
C LEU A 64 6.93 7.61 -0.01
N ASN A 65 7.38 8.44 -0.94
CA ASN A 65 8.45 9.41 -0.69
C ASN A 65 8.05 10.42 0.39
N LYS A 66 6.82 10.93 0.35
CA LYS A 66 6.29 11.81 1.41
C LYS A 66 6.20 11.06 2.74
N TRP A 67 5.62 9.87 2.73
CA TRP A 67 5.43 9.06 3.93
C TRP A 67 6.75 8.73 4.63
N PHE A 68 7.79 8.33 3.90
CA PHE A 68 9.11 8.04 4.46
C PHE A 68 9.90 9.30 4.86
N THR A 69 9.58 10.45 4.26
CA THR A 69 10.10 11.75 4.70
C THR A 69 9.51 12.13 6.06
N ASP A 70 8.20 11.96 6.22
CA ASP A 70 7.48 12.27 7.47
C ASP A 70 7.74 11.22 8.58
N HIS A 71 8.06 9.98 8.20
CA HIS A 71 8.31 8.88 9.13
C HIS A 71 9.71 8.26 8.94
N PRO A 72 10.79 9.02 9.17
CA PRO A 72 12.15 8.58 8.86
C PRO A 72 12.60 7.35 9.66
N HIS A 73 12.00 7.10 10.83
CA HIS A 73 12.30 5.93 11.67
C HIS A 73 11.97 4.59 11.00
N TYR A 74 11.12 4.57 9.97
CA TYR A 74 10.82 3.36 9.20
C TYR A 74 11.80 3.10 8.04
N GLN A 75 12.68 4.04 7.69
CA GLN A 75 13.56 3.91 6.52
C GLN A 75 14.58 2.77 6.65
N SER A 76 15.02 2.44 7.87
CA SER A 76 15.90 1.30 8.13
C SER A 76 15.23 -0.04 7.86
N ASN A 77 13.91 -0.10 7.90
CA ASN A 77 13.20 -1.36 7.88
C ASN A 77 13.10 -1.94 6.48
N PRO A 78 13.20 -3.28 6.32
CA PRO A 78 12.86 -3.94 5.07
C PRO A 78 11.45 -3.57 4.61
N PHE A 79 11.37 -3.00 3.41
CA PHE A 79 10.12 -2.60 2.78
C PHE A 79 9.75 -3.54 1.65
N PHE A 80 8.50 -4.00 1.64
CA PHE A 80 7.95 -4.86 0.60
C PHE A 80 6.67 -4.26 0.04
N VAL A 81 6.52 -4.36 -1.29
CA VAL A 81 5.31 -3.96 -2.00
C VAL A 81 4.56 -5.21 -2.44
N GLY A 82 3.26 -5.24 -2.17
CA GLY A 82 2.38 -6.32 -2.59
C GLY A 82 0.91 -5.91 -2.68
N GLY A 83 0.13 -6.75 -3.34
CA GLY A 83 -1.31 -6.60 -3.46
C GLY A 83 -1.91 -7.75 -4.27
N SER A 84 -3.21 -7.96 -4.12
CA SER A 84 -3.96 -8.96 -4.88
C SER A 84 -4.74 -8.30 -6.02
N SER A 85 -5.25 -9.11 -6.97
CA SER A 85 -6.00 -8.62 -8.13
C SER A 85 -5.18 -7.60 -8.96
N TYR A 86 -5.76 -6.46 -9.32
CA TYR A 86 -5.08 -5.41 -10.09
C TYR A 86 -3.82 -4.86 -9.40
N ALA A 87 -3.81 -4.82 -8.06
CA ALA A 87 -2.62 -4.43 -7.30
C ALA A 87 -1.45 -5.40 -7.51
N GLY A 88 -1.71 -6.65 -7.89
CA GLY A 88 -0.69 -7.61 -8.29
C GLY A 88 0.05 -7.21 -9.57
N LYS A 89 -0.64 -6.54 -10.52
CA LYS A 89 -0.02 -5.94 -11.72
C LYS A 89 0.79 -4.69 -11.33
N MET A 90 0.27 -3.87 -10.43
CA MET A 90 0.92 -2.61 -10.06
C MET A 90 2.13 -2.77 -9.14
N SER A 91 2.14 -3.79 -8.29
CA SER A 91 3.24 -4.07 -7.35
C SER A 91 4.62 -4.11 -8.01
N PRO A 92 4.87 -4.89 -9.08
CA PRO A 92 6.18 -4.88 -9.75
C PRO A 92 6.50 -3.55 -10.43
N ILE A 93 5.51 -2.83 -10.95
CA ILE A 93 5.71 -1.50 -11.57
C ILE A 93 6.18 -0.48 -10.51
N ILE A 94 5.51 -0.46 -9.35
CA ILE A 94 5.90 0.40 -8.23
C ILE A 94 7.31 0.02 -7.73
N ALA A 95 7.59 -1.27 -7.56
CA ALA A 95 8.91 -1.74 -7.14
C ALA A 95 10.01 -1.31 -8.12
N GLN A 96 9.74 -1.36 -9.43
CA GLN A 96 10.65 -0.88 -10.46
C GLN A 96 10.94 0.62 -10.33
N HIS A 97 9.92 1.45 -10.12
CA HIS A 97 10.11 2.88 -9.92
C HIS A 97 10.94 3.18 -8.67
N ILE A 98 10.66 2.50 -7.55
CA ILE A 98 11.47 2.64 -6.33
C ILE A 98 12.92 2.25 -6.60
N SER A 99 13.16 1.15 -7.32
CA SER A 99 14.53 0.72 -7.69
C SER A 99 15.26 1.79 -8.50
N GLN A 100 14.59 2.40 -9.47
CA GLN A 100 15.14 3.49 -10.28
C GLN A 100 15.49 4.71 -9.43
N GLU A 101 14.64 5.09 -8.47
CA GLU A 101 14.95 6.21 -7.57
C GLU A 101 16.15 5.93 -6.66
N ILE A 102 16.32 4.68 -6.21
CA ILE A 102 17.49 4.24 -5.44
C ILE A 102 18.76 4.32 -6.30
N GLU A 103 18.73 3.85 -7.55
CA GLU A 103 19.85 3.91 -8.50
C GLU A 103 20.25 5.36 -8.81
N LEU A 104 19.26 6.26 -8.92
CA LEU A 104 19.47 7.69 -9.11
C LEU A 104 19.93 8.42 -7.84
N GLY A 105 20.02 7.74 -6.70
CA GLY A 105 20.43 8.33 -5.43
C GLY A 105 19.42 9.32 -4.83
N LYS A 106 18.14 9.22 -5.20
CA LYS A 106 17.08 10.07 -4.65
C LYS A 106 16.81 9.75 -3.18
N GLN A 107 16.31 10.75 -2.46
CA GLN A 107 15.89 10.64 -1.07
C GLN A 107 14.36 10.79 -0.96
N PRO A 108 13.71 10.12 0.02
CA PRO A 108 14.30 9.21 1.02
C PRO A 108 14.67 7.84 0.43
N LYS A 109 15.77 7.24 0.92
CA LYS A 109 16.18 5.90 0.48
C LYS A 109 15.26 4.83 1.08
N ILE A 110 14.36 4.30 0.27
CA ILE A 110 13.49 3.18 0.65
C ILE A 110 14.31 1.88 0.64
N ASN A 111 14.34 1.13 1.76
CA ASN A 111 15.01 -0.16 1.86
C ASN A 111 14.15 -1.29 1.22
N LEU A 112 13.91 -1.17 -0.09
CA LEU A 112 13.11 -2.13 -0.86
C LEU A 112 13.78 -3.51 -0.86
N LYS A 113 13.01 -4.53 -0.49
CA LYS A 113 13.36 -5.95 -0.66
C LYS A 113 12.44 -6.57 -1.69
N ALA A 114 13.01 -7.37 -2.59
CA ALA A 114 12.25 -8.07 -3.61
C ALA A 114 11.20 -9.00 -2.97
N SER A 115 9.92 -8.82 -3.31
CA SER A 115 8.84 -9.67 -2.81
C SER A 115 8.69 -10.93 -3.68
N LYS A 116 9.07 -12.09 -3.15
CA LYS A 116 8.51 -13.39 -3.60
C LYS A 116 7.10 -13.54 -3.02
N PHE A 117 6.15 -12.73 -3.46
CA PHE A 117 4.75 -12.88 -3.06
C PHE A 117 3.83 -12.79 -4.29
N THR A 118 4.00 -13.73 -5.21
CA THR A 118 2.94 -14.08 -6.16
C THR A 118 2.24 -15.34 -5.66
N ARG A 119 0.93 -15.20 -5.45
CA ARG A 119 -0.07 -16.24 -5.11
C ARG A 119 -0.36 -16.45 -3.62
N LEU A 120 -1.11 -15.51 -3.03
CA LEU A 120 -2.11 -15.84 -2.02
C LEU A 120 -3.44 -15.25 -2.46
N GLN A 121 -4.46 -16.10 -2.56
CA GLN A 121 -5.83 -15.68 -2.79
C GLN A 121 -6.34 -14.95 -1.54
N ALA A 122 -6.59 -13.66 -1.66
CA ALA A 122 -7.48 -12.92 -0.78
C ALA A 122 -8.05 -11.74 -1.55
N THR A 123 -9.37 -11.60 -1.45
CA THR A 123 -10.24 -10.62 -2.10
C THR A 123 -9.87 -9.18 -1.74
N ASN A 124 -9.47 -8.41 -2.75
CA ASN A 124 -9.20 -6.96 -2.77
C ASN A 124 -8.15 -6.46 -1.73
N TRP A 125 -7.72 -5.20 -1.88
CA TRP A 125 -6.84 -4.42 -0.99
C TRP A 125 -5.31 -4.50 -1.21
N PHE A 126 -4.68 -3.31 -1.14
CA PHE A 126 -3.24 -3.08 -1.17
C PHE A 126 -2.60 -3.45 0.17
N HIS A 127 -1.41 -4.07 0.13
CA HIS A 127 -0.63 -4.37 1.34
C HIS A 127 0.84 -3.97 1.13
N LEU A 128 1.23 -2.86 1.74
CA LEU A 128 2.65 -2.54 1.93
C LEU A 128 3.10 -3.14 3.27
N ILE A 129 4.12 -3.96 3.25
CA ILE A 129 4.61 -4.72 4.40
C ILE A 129 5.96 -4.11 4.79
N ASN A 130 6.06 -3.64 6.03
CA ASN A 130 7.28 -3.11 6.61
C ASN A 130 7.66 -3.98 7.83
N TYR A 131 8.68 -4.82 7.66
CA TYR A 131 9.06 -5.83 8.66
C TYR A 131 9.93 -5.21 9.76
N ASN A 132 9.50 -5.35 11.02
CA ASN A 132 10.31 -5.00 12.20
C ASN A 132 10.94 -6.28 12.74
N LYS A 133 12.26 -6.28 12.97
CA LYS A 133 12.90 -7.19 13.93
C LYS A 133 13.08 -6.47 15.25
#